data_AF-A0A0A5GAC7-F1
#
_entry.id   AF-A0A0A5GAC7-F1
#
_cell.length_a   1.000
_cell.length_b   1.000
_cell.length_c   1.000
_cell.angle_alpha   90.00
_cell.angle_beta   90.00
_cell.angle_gamma   90.00
#
_symmetry.space_group_name_H-M   'P 1'
#
loop_
_entity.id
_entity.type
_entity.pdbx_description
1 polymer ?
#
loop_
_entity_poly.entity_id
_entity_poly.type
_entity_poly.pdbx_seq_one_letter_code
_entity_poly.pdbx_strand_id
1 'polypeptide(L)'
;MELGLMILGWLGVLIYLIVIFTANKLLENGESALLHLLICFAFILMTPIPLFLSITNSNQIFILSSVFGYLFLIMIITTMALQVGHLSYSNKQQDKELWEDRDNWMIHGMLGDVYESIVNVVFHIWIMLLAIGFFLEEKFLMGILMTIFTLFIVRSLGILLNEVIQKPIPFLRVFRMNPVITTLETLLFFITILCWITF
;
A
#
# COMPACT_ATOMS: atom_id res chain seq x y z
N MET A 1 -2.91 -7.51 -24.00
CA MET A 1 -2.21 -6.98 -22.81
C MET A 1 -3.20 -6.28 -21.89
N GLU A 2 -3.97 -5.32 -22.40
CA GLU A 2 -5.03 -4.59 -21.68
C GLU A 2 -6.03 -5.50 -20.94
N LEU A 3 -6.65 -6.46 -21.63
CA LEU A 3 -7.63 -7.36 -21.00
C LEU A 3 -7.05 -8.15 -19.81
N GLY A 4 -5.82 -8.66 -19.95
CA GLY A 4 -5.16 -9.41 -18.88
C GLY A 4 -4.88 -8.54 -17.66
N LEU A 5 -4.42 -7.30 -17.87
CA LEU A 5 -4.24 -6.32 -16.80
C LEU A 5 -5.56 -5.98 -16.11
N MET A 6 -6.63 -5.74 -16.87
CA MET A 6 -7.94 -5.44 -16.31
C MET A 6 -8.43 -6.58 -15.42
N ILE A 7 -8.32 -7.83 -15.88
CA ILE A 7 -8.72 -9.01 -15.10
C ILE A 7 -7.90 -9.11 -13.82
N LEU A 8 -6.57 -9.00 -13.89
CA LEU A 8 -5.70 -9.10 -12.73
C LEU A 8 -5.95 -7.94 -11.74
N GLY A 9 -6.02 -6.71 -12.23
CA GLY A 9 -6.28 -5.53 -11.40
C GLY A 9 -7.61 -5.60 -10.68
N TRP A 10 -8.71 -5.89 -11.38
CA TRP A 10 -10.02 -6.04 -10.76
C TRP A 10 -10.10 -7.24 -9.80
N LEU A 11 -9.40 -8.35 -10.09
CA LEU A 11 -9.27 -9.46 -9.14
C LEU A 11 -8.52 -9.03 -7.87
N GLY A 12 -7.47 -8.23 -8.02
CA GLY A 12 -6.77 -7.61 -6.89
C GLY A 12 -7.69 -6.74 -6.04
N VAL A 13 -8.52 -5.88 -6.66
CA VAL A 13 -9.52 -5.05 -5.95
C VAL A 13 -10.50 -5.94 -5.19
N LEU A 14 -10.98 -7.01 -5.82
CA LEU A 14 -11.93 -7.94 -5.21
C LEU A 14 -11.33 -8.60 -3.95
N ILE A 15 -10.08 -9.07 -4.02
CA ILE A 15 -9.39 -9.65 -2.87
C ILE A 15 -9.20 -8.60 -1.78
N TYR A 16 -8.84 -7.38 -2.13
CA TYR A 16 -8.67 -6.28 -1.19
C TYR A 16 -9.99 -5.93 -0.47
N LEU A 17 -11.12 -5.97 -1.18
CA LEU A 17 -12.45 -5.84 -0.59
C LEU A 17 -12.76 -6.98 0.38
N ILE A 18 -12.46 -8.23 0.00
CA ILE A 18 -12.62 -9.39 0.89
C ILE A 18 -11.83 -9.17 2.18
N VAL A 19 -10.57 -8.73 2.08
CA VAL A 19 -9.74 -8.38 3.23
C VAL A 19 -10.43 -7.37 4.13
N ILE A 20 -10.91 -6.25 3.60
CA ILE A 20 -11.56 -5.20 4.41
C ILE A 20 -12.78 -5.75 5.16
N PHE A 21 -13.63 -6.54 4.49
CA PHE A 21 -14.85 -7.06 5.10
C PHE A 21 -14.61 -8.23 6.05
N THR A 22 -13.47 -8.92 5.94
CA THR A 22 -13.15 -10.09 6.76
C THR A 22 -12.06 -9.85 7.80
N ALA A 23 -11.36 -8.70 7.75
CA ALA A 23 -10.20 -8.40 8.59
C ALA A 23 -10.46 -8.64 10.09
N ASN A 24 -11.50 -8.02 10.65
CA ASN A 24 -11.83 -8.18 12.07
C ASN A 24 -12.08 -9.65 12.44
N LYS A 25 -12.85 -10.36 11.60
CA LYS A 25 -13.17 -11.77 11.83
C LYS A 25 -11.92 -12.66 11.72
N LEU A 26 -11.01 -12.37 10.79
CA LEU A 26 -9.76 -13.13 10.66
C LEU A 26 -8.84 -12.87 11.86
N LEU A 27 -8.71 -11.61 12.29
CA LEU A 27 -7.92 -11.25 13.47
C LEU A 27 -8.46 -11.89 14.76
N GLU A 28 -9.79 -11.87 14.97
CA GLU A 28 -10.44 -12.52 16.11
C GLU A 28 -10.21 -14.04 16.15
N ASN A 29 -10.07 -14.68 14.98
CA ASN A 29 -9.78 -16.11 14.87
C ASN A 29 -8.27 -16.43 14.87
N GLY A 30 -7.40 -15.44 15.06
CA GLY A 30 -5.94 -15.63 15.04
C GLY A 30 -5.34 -15.84 13.64
N GLU A 31 -6.12 -15.59 12.58
CA GLU A 31 -5.75 -15.80 11.17
C GLU A 31 -5.02 -14.58 10.57
N SER A 32 -4.11 -13.97 11.35
CA SER A 32 -3.34 -12.80 10.91
C SER A 32 -2.42 -13.14 9.72
N ALA A 33 -1.83 -14.33 9.70
CA ALA A 33 -1.02 -14.79 8.56
C ALA A 33 -1.83 -14.85 7.25
N LEU A 34 -3.08 -15.33 7.33
CA LEU A 34 -3.96 -15.39 6.16
C LEU A 34 -4.33 -13.99 5.68
N LEU A 35 -4.59 -13.06 6.61
CA LEU A 35 -4.87 -11.66 6.28
C LEU A 35 -3.74 -11.03 5.44
N HIS A 36 -2.50 -11.13 5.91
CA HIS A 36 -1.32 -10.59 5.22
C HIS A 36 -1.05 -11.30 3.90
N LEU A 37 -1.36 -12.60 3.80
CA LEU A 37 -1.22 -13.36 2.54
C LEU A 37 -2.21 -12.87 1.48
N LEU A 38 -3.46 -12.63 1.87
CA LEU A 38 -4.48 -12.08 0.96
C LEU A 38 -4.10 -10.66 0.51
N ILE A 39 -3.61 -9.81 1.40
CA ILE A 39 -3.12 -8.47 1.07
C ILE A 39 -1.94 -8.56 0.09
N CYS A 40 -0.95 -9.41 0.38
CA CYS A 40 0.20 -9.65 -0.49
C CYS A 40 -0.25 -10.06 -1.90
N PHE A 41 -1.18 -11.01 -1.98
CA PHE A 41 -1.70 -11.50 -3.26
C PHE A 41 -2.46 -10.42 -4.03
N ALA A 42 -3.26 -9.58 -3.34
CA ALA A 42 -3.90 -8.44 -3.96
C ALA A 42 -2.86 -7.48 -4.60
N PHE A 43 -1.78 -7.15 -3.90
CA PHE A 43 -0.72 -6.28 -4.44
C PHE A 43 0.06 -6.92 -5.59
N ILE A 44 0.32 -8.23 -5.55
CA ILE A 44 0.93 -8.97 -6.68
C ILE A 44 0.07 -8.79 -7.94
N LEU A 45 -1.25 -8.92 -7.83
CA LEU A 45 -2.16 -8.76 -8.96
C LEU A 45 -2.23 -7.31 -9.49
N MET A 46 -1.84 -6.32 -8.67
CA MET A 46 -1.73 -4.91 -9.09
C MET A 46 -0.41 -4.56 -9.80
N THR A 47 0.60 -5.45 -9.77
CA THR A 47 1.91 -5.21 -10.42
C THR A 47 1.86 -4.86 -11.91
N PRO A 48 0.89 -5.32 -12.73
CA PRO A 48 0.81 -4.89 -14.12
C PRO A 48 0.45 -3.41 -14.30
N ILE A 49 -0.12 -2.73 -13.30
CA ILE A 49 -0.61 -1.35 -13.41
C ILE A 49 0.53 -0.36 -13.74
N PRO A 50 1.64 -0.29 -12.97
CA PRO A 50 2.79 0.54 -13.35
C PRO A 50 3.32 0.22 -14.74
N LEU A 51 3.36 -1.06 -15.15
CA LEU A 51 3.83 -1.42 -16.49
C LEU A 51 2.99 -0.76 -17.58
N PHE A 52 1.68 -0.84 -17.42
CA PHE A 52 0.75 -0.32 -18.40
C PHE A 52 0.78 1.19 -18.49
N LEU A 53 0.90 1.89 -17.36
CA LEU A 53 1.02 3.34 -17.33
C LEU A 53 2.26 3.83 -18.08
N SER A 54 3.40 3.13 -17.97
CA SER A 54 4.62 3.49 -18.71
C SER A 54 4.58 3.17 -20.21
N ILE A 55 3.88 2.11 -20.63
CA ILE A 55 3.84 1.72 -22.06
C ILE A 55 2.79 2.53 -22.83
N THR A 56 1.67 2.88 -22.19
CA THR A 56 0.54 3.55 -22.87
C THR A 56 0.66 5.07 -22.94
N ASN A 57 1.54 5.68 -22.15
CA ASN A 57 1.76 7.11 -22.18
C ASN A 57 3.19 7.40 -22.61
N SER A 58 3.36 8.22 -23.64
CA SER A 58 4.67 8.54 -24.23
C SER A 58 5.55 9.46 -23.38
N ASN A 59 4.99 10.06 -22.34
CA ASN A 59 5.69 11.03 -21.51
C ASN A 59 6.62 10.35 -20.48
N GLN A 60 7.86 10.85 -20.39
CA GLN A 60 8.88 10.38 -19.46
C GLN A 60 8.44 10.41 -17.99
N ILE A 61 7.51 11.30 -17.63
CA ILE A 61 6.94 11.35 -16.28
C ILE A 61 6.17 10.05 -15.93
N PHE A 62 5.48 9.42 -16.88
CA PHE A 62 4.82 8.13 -16.62
C PHE A 62 5.83 6.99 -16.46
N ILE A 63 6.95 7.03 -17.16
CA ILE A 63 8.05 6.08 -16.96
C ILE A 63 8.62 6.22 -15.55
N LEU A 64 8.95 7.45 -15.13
CA LEU A 64 9.45 7.72 -13.77
C LEU A 64 8.42 7.33 -12.71
N SER A 65 7.16 7.70 -12.92
CA SER A 65 6.04 7.31 -12.05
C SER A 65 5.98 5.79 -11.87
N SER A 66 6.14 5.04 -12.96
CA SER A 66 6.08 3.58 -12.92
C SER A 66 7.22 2.95 -12.11
N VAL A 67 8.41 3.56 -12.10
CA VAL A 67 9.51 3.13 -11.22
C VAL A 67 9.11 3.26 -9.74
N PHE A 68 8.50 4.37 -9.34
CA PHE A 68 8.02 4.55 -7.98
C PHE A 68 6.83 3.63 -7.65
N GLY A 69 5.96 3.36 -8.61
CA GLY A 69 4.87 2.39 -8.46
C GLY A 69 5.39 0.97 -8.22
N TYR A 70 6.40 0.54 -8.98
CA TYR A 70 7.07 -0.73 -8.72
C TYR A 70 7.80 -0.75 -7.39
N LEU A 71 8.49 0.33 -7.02
CA LEU A 71 9.18 0.42 -5.73
C LEU A 71 8.21 0.24 -4.58
N PHE A 72 7.08 0.96 -4.60
CA PHE A 72 5.99 0.78 -3.63
C PHE A 72 5.50 -0.67 -3.57
N LEU A 73 5.18 -1.27 -4.72
CA LEU A 73 4.65 -2.64 -4.78
C LEU A 73 5.66 -3.68 -4.30
N ILE A 74 6.93 -3.55 -4.67
CA ILE A 74 7.99 -4.48 -4.22
C ILE A 74 8.14 -4.39 -2.70
N MET A 75 8.16 -3.18 -2.14
CA MET A 75 8.29 -3.00 -0.70
C MET A 75 7.11 -3.62 0.06
N ILE A 76 5.88 -3.32 -0.35
CA ILE A 76 4.69 -3.86 0.34
C ILE A 76 4.58 -5.38 0.19
N ILE A 77 4.85 -5.93 -1.01
CA ILE A 77 4.84 -7.39 -1.24
C ILE A 77 5.90 -8.08 -0.37
N THR A 78 7.11 -7.52 -0.30
CA THR A 78 8.21 -8.08 0.49
C THR A 78 7.85 -8.09 1.97
N THR A 79 7.37 -6.97 2.50
CA THR A 79 6.98 -6.87 3.91
C THR A 79 5.84 -7.81 4.26
N MET A 80 4.79 -7.85 3.45
CA MET A 80 3.67 -8.76 3.67
C MET A 80 4.13 -10.23 3.60
N ALA A 81 4.98 -10.59 2.64
CA ALA A 81 5.51 -11.96 2.54
C ALA A 81 6.36 -12.35 3.76
N LEU A 82 7.18 -11.44 4.28
CA LEU A 82 7.97 -11.66 5.49
C LEU A 82 7.08 -11.81 6.73
N GLN A 83 6.07 -10.93 6.89
CA GLN A 83 5.08 -11.00 7.98
C GLN A 83 4.30 -12.32 7.93
N VAL A 84 3.85 -12.76 6.75
CA VAL A 84 3.18 -14.06 6.56
C VAL A 84 4.08 -15.22 6.99
N GLY A 85 5.33 -15.24 6.53
CA GLY A 85 6.27 -16.31 6.83
C GLY A 85 6.54 -16.43 8.33
N HIS A 86 6.75 -15.29 9.00
CA HIS A 86 6.99 -15.24 10.43
C HIS A 86 5.75 -15.63 11.24
N LEU A 87 4.58 -15.03 10.97
CA LEU A 87 3.33 -15.37 11.66
C LEU A 87 2.93 -16.84 11.47
N SER A 88 3.09 -17.38 10.26
CA SER A 88 2.81 -18.79 9.98
C SER A 88 3.74 -19.74 10.72
N TYR A 89 4.98 -19.32 10.98
CA TYR A 89 5.94 -20.08 11.76
C TYR A 89 5.65 -19.97 13.26
N SER A 90 5.42 -18.74 13.75
CA SER A 90 5.09 -18.40 15.14
C SER A 90 3.87 -19.19 15.64
N ASN A 91 2.79 -19.23 14.85
CA ASN A 91 1.56 -19.95 15.19
C ASN A 91 1.74 -21.47 15.41
N LYS A 92 2.86 -22.06 14.96
CA LYS A 92 3.16 -23.49 15.12
C LYS A 92 4.01 -23.79 16.35
N GLN A 93 4.43 -22.77 17.08
CA GLN A 93 5.34 -22.92 18.21
C GLN A 93 4.58 -23.19 19.51
N GLN A 94 5.24 -23.92 20.43
CA GLN A 94 4.65 -24.30 21.71
C GLN A 94 4.71 -23.16 22.75
N ASP A 95 5.73 -22.30 22.66
CA ASP A 95 6.01 -21.23 23.62
C ASP A 95 5.34 -19.92 23.20
N LYS A 96 4.02 -19.84 23.36
CA LYS A 96 3.21 -18.74 22.81
C LYS A 96 3.61 -17.36 23.33
N GLU A 97 3.95 -17.23 24.61
CA GLU A 97 4.30 -15.94 25.23
C GLU A 97 5.58 -15.35 24.62
N LEU A 98 6.62 -16.17 24.46
CA LEU A 98 7.87 -15.74 23.83
C LEU A 98 7.70 -15.40 22.34
N TRP A 99 6.73 -16.03 21.68
CA TRP A 99 6.44 -15.76 20.27
C TRP A 99 5.52 -14.55 20.06
N GLU A 100 4.64 -14.22 21.00
CA GLU A 100 3.86 -12.98 20.99
C GLU A 100 4.75 -11.74 21.03
N ASP A 101 5.77 -11.72 21.89
CA ASP A 101 6.74 -10.61 21.94
C ASP A 101 7.55 -10.46 20.63
N ARG A 102 7.89 -11.59 20.00
CA ARG A 102 8.62 -11.63 18.72
C ARG A 102 7.74 -11.17 17.56
N ASP A 103 6.48 -11.60 17.54
CA ASP A 103 5.48 -11.15 16.57
C ASP A 103 5.31 -9.63 16.70
N ASN A 104 5.17 -9.11 17.92
CA ASN A 104 5.04 -7.67 18.16
C ASN A 104 6.28 -6.89 17.66
N TRP A 105 7.48 -7.35 18.01
CA TRP A 105 8.72 -6.72 17.56
C TRP A 105 8.88 -6.76 16.03
N MET A 106 8.55 -7.88 15.39
CA MET A 106 8.64 -8.05 13.95
C MET A 106 7.58 -7.20 13.22
N ILE A 107 6.32 -7.29 13.64
CA ILE A 107 5.18 -6.64 12.99
C ILE A 107 5.21 -5.15 13.21
N HIS A 108 5.44 -4.65 14.43
CA HIS A 108 5.37 -3.22 14.71
C HIS A 108 6.73 -2.54 14.64
N GLY A 109 7.78 -3.19 15.13
CA GLY A 109 9.12 -2.61 15.18
C GLY A 109 9.85 -2.63 13.84
N MET A 110 10.07 -3.82 13.28
CA MET A 110 10.94 -3.98 12.10
C MET A 110 10.21 -3.69 10.78
N LEU A 111 9.03 -4.27 10.60
CA LEU A 111 8.29 -4.26 9.33
C LEU A 111 7.02 -3.40 9.36
N GLY A 112 6.67 -2.85 10.52
CA GLY A 112 5.45 -2.07 10.73
C GLY A 112 5.70 -0.58 10.65
N ASP A 113 5.55 0.10 11.78
CA ASP A 113 5.23 1.53 11.83
C ASP A 113 6.18 2.40 10.99
N VAL A 114 7.50 2.20 11.12
CA VAL A 114 8.49 2.94 10.34
C VAL A 114 8.54 2.50 8.88
N TYR A 115 8.59 1.19 8.62
CA TYR A 115 8.70 0.66 7.26
C TYR A 115 7.46 0.99 6.43
N GLU A 116 6.26 0.73 6.96
CA GLU A 116 4.99 1.08 6.35
C GLU A 116 4.87 2.58 6.10
N SER A 117 5.36 3.42 7.01
CA SER A 117 5.39 4.87 6.78
C SER A 117 6.29 5.25 5.61
N ILE A 118 7.46 4.62 5.45
CA ILE A 118 8.32 4.82 4.28
C ILE A 118 7.61 4.34 3.00
N VAL A 119 6.98 3.16 3.04
CA VAL A 119 6.19 2.63 1.91
C VAL A 119 5.09 3.61 1.49
N ASN A 120 4.38 4.19 2.45
CA ASN A 120 3.35 5.19 2.18
C ASN A 120 3.94 6.47 1.57
N VAL A 121 5.09 6.95 2.04
CA VAL A 121 5.76 8.09 1.39
C VAL A 121 6.10 7.77 -0.08
N VAL A 122 6.62 6.57 -0.36
CA VAL A 122 6.90 6.12 -1.75
C VAL A 122 5.62 6.06 -2.57
N PHE A 123 4.51 5.55 -2.00
CA PHE A 123 3.19 5.54 -2.62
C PHE A 123 2.71 6.95 -2.99
N HIS A 124 2.85 7.92 -2.09
CA HIS A 124 2.45 9.30 -2.36
C HIS A 124 3.33 10.01 -3.39
N ILE A 125 4.63 9.68 -3.44
CA ILE A 125 5.51 10.17 -4.51
C ILE A 125 5.06 9.59 -5.86
N TRP A 126 4.70 8.31 -5.91
CA TRP A 126 4.16 7.69 -7.11
C TRP A 126 2.91 8.44 -7.61
N ILE A 127 1.94 8.67 -6.73
CA ILE A 127 0.69 9.40 -7.04
C ILE A 127 0.98 10.82 -7.54
N MET A 128 1.90 11.54 -6.89
CA MET A 128 2.29 12.89 -7.30
C MET A 128 2.82 12.92 -8.74
N LEU A 129 3.66 11.94 -9.10
CA LEU A 129 4.17 11.81 -10.47
C LEU A 129 3.05 11.47 -11.46
N LEU A 130 2.07 10.64 -11.06
CA LEU A 130 0.88 10.40 -11.88
C LEU A 130 0.08 11.67 -12.11
N ALA A 131 -0.14 12.48 -11.07
CA ALA A 131 -0.86 13.75 -11.20
C ALA A 131 -0.20 14.67 -12.23
N ILE A 132 1.12 14.85 -12.13
CA ILE A 132 1.91 15.64 -13.09
C ILE A 132 1.78 15.05 -14.50
N GLY A 133 1.94 13.72 -14.65
CA GLY A 133 1.82 13.05 -15.93
C GLY A 133 0.45 13.26 -16.58
N PHE A 134 -0.63 13.13 -15.82
CA PHE A 134 -1.99 13.34 -16.31
C PHE A 134 -2.26 14.79 -16.71
N PHE A 135 -1.73 15.78 -15.99
CA PHE A 135 -1.84 17.18 -16.40
C PHE A 135 -1.08 17.47 -17.71
N LEU A 136 0.11 16.89 -17.89
CA LEU A 136 0.90 17.07 -19.10
C LEU A 136 0.26 16.43 -20.35
N GLU A 137 -0.53 15.37 -20.17
CA GLU A 137 -1.32 14.72 -21.23
C GLU A 137 -2.75 15.30 -21.34
N GLU A 138 -3.02 16.46 -20.73
CA GLU A 138 -4.33 17.15 -20.75
C GLU A 138 -5.50 16.31 -20.18
N LYS A 139 -5.22 15.25 -19.43
CA LYS A 139 -6.21 14.40 -18.74
C LYS A 139 -6.59 15.01 -17.39
N PHE A 140 -7.18 16.20 -17.42
CA PHE A 140 -7.40 17.06 -16.25
C PHE A 140 -8.18 16.40 -15.11
N LEU A 141 -9.26 15.66 -15.41
CA LEU A 141 -10.05 14.98 -14.38
C LEU A 141 -9.16 14.03 -13.55
N MET A 142 -8.32 13.25 -14.23
CA MET A 142 -7.44 12.30 -13.56
C MET A 142 -6.30 13.01 -12.83
N GLY A 143 -5.75 14.08 -13.41
CA GLY A 143 -4.78 14.94 -12.73
C GLY A 143 -5.31 15.52 -11.41
N ILE A 144 -6.56 15.99 -11.41
CA ILE A 144 -7.24 16.50 -10.20
C ILE A 144 -7.44 15.39 -9.17
N LEU A 145 -7.95 14.22 -9.58
CA LEU A 145 -8.16 13.09 -8.67
C LEU A 145 -6.84 12.64 -8.02
N MET A 146 -5.76 12.49 -8.80
CA MET A 146 -4.44 12.14 -8.26
C MET A 146 -3.87 13.23 -7.35
N THR A 147 -4.16 14.51 -7.64
CA THR A 147 -3.75 15.62 -6.77
C THR A 147 -4.39 15.53 -5.39
N ILE A 148 -5.68 15.15 -5.32
CA ILE A 148 -6.38 14.95 -4.04
C ILE A 148 -5.68 13.87 -3.21
N PHE A 149 -5.34 12.72 -3.81
CA PHE A 149 -4.59 11.66 -3.14
C PHE A 149 -3.18 12.12 -2.72
N THR A 150 -2.53 12.99 -3.50
CA THR A 150 -1.19 13.51 -3.17
C THR A 150 -1.19 14.31 -1.87
N LEU A 151 -2.31 14.93 -1.46
CA LEU A 151 -2.38 15.69 -0.21
C LEU A 151 -2.09 14.83 1.04
N PHE A 152 -2.30 13.51 0.95
CA PHE A 152 -1.97 12.58 2.02
C PHE A 152 -0.47 12.42 2.26
N ILE A 153 0.40 12.92 1.37
CA ILE A 153 1.86 12.89 1.59
C ILE A 153 2.27 13.62 2.88
N VAL A 154 1.56 14.70 3.24
CA VAL A 154 1.82 15.45 4.48
C VAL A 154 1.52 14.58 5.69
N ARG A 155 0.45 13.78 5.64
CA ARG A 155 0.11 12.82 6.67
C ARG A 155 1.19 11.74 6.78
N SER A 156 1.60 11.13 5.67
CA SER A 156 2.62 10.07 5.66
C SER A 156 3.97 10.54 6.19
N LEU A 157 4.42 11.73 5.77
CA LEU A 157 5.64 12.34 6.31
C LEU A 157 5.49 12.68 7.79
N GLY A 158 4.35 13.20 8.22
CA GLY A 158 4.06 13.48 9.62
C GLY A 158 4.13 12.24 10.51
N ILE A 159 3.56 11.11 10.05
CA ILE A 159 3.65 9.82 10.75
C ILE A 159 5.11 9.35 10.79
N LEU A 160 5.80 9.31 9.65
CA LEU A 160 7.21 8.88 9.59
C LEU A 160 8.11 9.67 10.54
N LEU A 161 7.95 11.00 10.57
CA LEU A 161 8.70 11.85 11.49
C LEU A 161 8.33 11.58 12.95
N ASN A 162 7.05 11.35 13.25
CA ASN A 162 6.61 11.03 14.60
C ASN A 162 7.21 9.70 15.10
N GLU A 163 7.36 8.71 14.23
CA GLU A 163 7.93 7.39 14.59
C GLU A 163 9.45 7.40 14.77
N VAL A 164 10.18 8.25 14.04
CA VAL A 164 11.67 8.25 14.07
C VAL A 164 12.24 9.23 15.10
N ILE A 165 11.47 10.27 15.48
CA ILE A 165 11.96 11.28 16.42
C ILE A 165 11.90 10.76 17.86
N GLN A 166 13.06 10.67 18.52
CA GLN A 166 13.18 10.22 19.91
C GLN A 166 12.49 11.15 20.94
N LYS A 167 12.48 12.46 20.68
CA LYS A 167 11.85 13.45 21.56
C LYS A 167 10.51 13.87 20.98
N PRO A 168 9.38 13.45 21.56
CA PRO A 168 8.07 13.65 20.94
C PRO A 168 7.77 15.14 20.78
N ILE A 169 7.50 15.56 19.54
CA ILE A 169 7.08 16.94 19.22
C ILE A 169 5.55 16.99 19.33
N PRO A 170 4.95 17.88 20.16
CA PRO A 170 3.51 17.88 20.40
C PRO A 170 2.65 17.99 19.14
N PHE A 171 3.10 18.79 18.15
CA PHE A 171 2.42 18.94 16.87
C PHE A 171 2.38 17.63 16.06
N LEU A 172 3.44 16.83 16.10
CA LEU A 172 3.52 15.59 15.33
C LEU A 172 2.60 14.49 15.86
N ARG A 173 2.19 14.57 17.13
CA ARG A 173 1.26 13.60 17.76
C ARG A 173 -0.13 13.56 17.11
N VAL A 174 -0.46 14.58 16.32
CA VAL A 174 -1.69 14.64 15.51
C VAL A 174 -1.64 13.63 14.36
N PHE A 175 -0.44 13.35 13.84
CA PHE A 175 -0.24 12.36 12.79
C PHE A 175 -0.08 10.98 13.42
N ARG A 176 -1.14 10.17 13.36
CA ARG A 176 -1.12 8.78 13.81
C ARG A 176 -1.50 7.85 12.67
N MET A 177 -0.85 6.69 12.64
CA MET A 177 -1.24 5.63 11.73
C MET A 177 -2.68 5.21 12.03
N ASN A 178 -3.48 5.14 10.98
CA ASN A 178 -4.85 4.65 11.04
C ASN A 178 -4.96 3.63 9.89
N PRO A 179 -4.91 2.33 10.20
CA PRO A 179 -4.94 1.28 9.19
C PRO A 179 -6.15 1.40 8.26
N VAL A 180 -7.33 1.72 8.81
CA VAL A 180 -8.56 1.87 8.02
C VAL A 180 -8.43 2.98 6.99
N ILE A 181 -7.90 4.14 7.38
CA ILE A 181 -7.71 5.27 6.44
C ILE A 181 -6.72 4.88 5.34
N THR A 182 -5.57 4.31 5.71
CA THR A 182 -4.53 3.92 4.74
C THR A 182 -5.03 2.85 3.78
N THR A 183 -5.74 1.83 4.28
CA THR A 183 -6.34 0.76 3.47
C THR A 183 -7.42 1.30 2.52
N LEU A 184 -8.32 2.16 2.99
CA LEU A 184 -9.34 2.78 2.14
C LEU A 184 -8.72 3.68 1.07
N GLU A 185 -7.71 4.45 1.43
CA GLU A 185 -6.97 5.30 0.50
C GLU A 185 -6.35 4.47 -0.62
N THR A 186 -5.60 3.41 -0.29
CA THR A 186 -4.99 2.52 -1.28
C THR A 186 -6.04 1.86 -2.17
N LEU A 187 -7.15 1.38 -1.60
CA LEU A 187 -8.24 0.79 -2.38
C LEU A 187 -8.84 1.80 -3.37
N LEU A 188 -9.19 2.99 -2.89
CA LEU A 188 -9.80 4.03 -3.73
C LEU A 188 -8.85 4.48 -4.83
N PHE A 189 -7.55 4.57 -4.55
CA PHE A 189 -6.53 4.85 -5.56
C PHE A 189 -6.54 3.78 -6.67
N PHE A 190 -6.47 2.50 -6.32
CA PHE A 190 -6.44 1.43 -7.33
C PHE A 190 -7.75 1.35 -8.13
N ILE A 191 -8.90 1.52 -7.48
CA ILE A 191 -10.19 1.62 -8.18
C ILE A 191 -10.16 2.80 -9.16
N THR A 192 -9.68 3.97 -8.75
CA THR A 192 -9.63 5.15 -9.60
C THR A 192 -8.77 4.91 -10.85
N ILE A 193 -7.57 4.34 -10.67
CA ILE A 193 -6.67 4.01 -11.78
C ILE A 193 -7.29 2.95 -12.69
N LEU A 194 -7.88 1.88 -12.14
CA LEU A 194 -8.48 0.81 -12.94
C LEU A 194 -9.71 1.27 -13.70
N CYS A 195 -10.54 2.13 -13.13
CA CYS A 195 -11.64 2.78 -13.84
C CYS A 195 -11.11 3.58 -15.03
N TRP A 196 -10.05 4.38 -14.85
CA TRP A 196 -9.43 5.15 -15.93
C TRP A 196 -8.80 4.26 -17.02
N ILE A 197 -8.25 3.09 -16.66
CA ILE A 197 -7.72 2.13 -17.63
C ILE A 197 -8.85 1.41 -18.38
N THR A 198 -9.99 1.21 -17.74
CA THR A 198 -11.11 0.41 -18.28
C THR A 198 -12.05 1.22 -19.18
N PHE A 199 -12.25 2.50 -18.90
CA PHE A 199 -13.26 3.36 -19.54
C PHE A 199 -12.63 4.60 -20.18
#